data_AF-A0A482D5T2-F1
#
_entry.id   AF-A0A482D5T2-F1
#
_cell.length_a   1.000
_cell.length_b   1.000
_cell.length_c   1.000
_cell.angle_alpha   90.00
_cell.angle_beta   90.00
_cell.angle_gamma   90.00
#
_symmetry.space_group_name_H-M   'P 1'
#
loop_
_entity.id
_entity.type
_entity.pdbx_description
1 polymer ?
#
loop_
_entity_poly.entity_id
_entity_poly.type
_entity_poly.pdbx_seq_one_letter_code
_entity_poly.pdbx_strand_id
1 'polypeptide(L)' 'MARVPIVTFLDEVRAETAKVTWPTRGQVIKLTIIVIAVSAAVSAYAFGLDLLFQQLIKILLVR' A
#
# COMPACT_ATOMS: atom_id res chain seq x y z
N MET A 1 -35.08 -13.88 -14.96
CA MET A 1 -33.69 -13.37 -14.97
C MET A 1 -33.61 -12.28 -16.04
N ALA A 2 -33.95 -11.05 -15.67
CA ALA A 2 -34.00 -9.94 -16.62
C ALA A 2 -32.57 -9.52 -16.96
N ARG A 3 -32.26 -9.44 -18.26
CA ARG A 3 -30.96 -9.01 -18.77
C ARG A 3 -30.91 -7.49 -18.59
N VAL A 4 -30.19 -7.01 -17.59
CA VAL A 4 -29.96 -5.56 -17.45
C VAL A 4 -29.29 -5.07 -18.72
N PRO A 5 -29.86 -4.07 -19.42
CA PRO A 5 -29.21 -3.48 -20.59
C PRO A 5 -27.86 -2.90 -20.16
N ILE A 6 -26.82 -3.06 -20.99
CA ILE A 6 -25.46 -2.58 -20.67
C ILE A 6 -25.45 -1.08 -20.35
N VAL A 7 -26.37 -0.32 -20.95
CA VAL A 7 -26.54 1.13 -20.75
C VAL A 7 -27.02 1.43 -19.32
N THR A 8 -27.99 0.67 -18.82
CA THR A 8 -28.52 0.81 -17.46
C THR A 8 -27.49 0.43 -16.40
N PHE A 9 -26.67 -0.60 -16.68
CA PHE A 9 -25.57 -0.99 -15.81
C PHE A 9 -24.50 0.10 -15.67
N LEU A 10 -24.15 0.79 -16.77
CA LEU A 10 -23.17 1.89 -16.73
C LEU A 10 -23.69 3.10 -15.96
N ASP A 11 -25.00 3.40 -16.06
CA ASP A 11 -25.63 4.47 -15.30
C ASP A 11 -25.63 4.17 -13.79
N GLU A 12 -25.94 2.93 -13.40
CA GLU A 12 -25.83 2.47 -12.00
C GLU A 12 -24.39 2.57 -11.46
N VAL A 13 -23.39 2.12 -12.22
CA VAL A 13 -21.97 2.22 -11.83
C VAL A 13 -21.54 3.67 -11.66
N ARG A 14 -22.00 4.59 -12.53
CA ARG A 14 -21.72 6.02 -12.39
C ARG A 14 -22.36 6.61 -11.14
N ALA A 15 -23.60 6.22 -10.84
CA ALA A 15 -24.32 6.67 -9.65
C ALA A 15 -23.64 6.18 -8.35
N GLU A 16 -23.14 4.95 -8.32
CA GLU A 16 -22.38 4.41 -7.18
C GLU A 16 -20.98 5.05 -7.05
N THR A 17 -20.29 5.27 -8.17
CA THR A 17 -18.98 5.94 -8.17
C THR A 17 -19.09 7.39 -7.68
N ALA A 18 -20.22 8.05 -7.90
CA ALA A 18 -20.48 9.40 -7.37
C ALA A 18 -20.59 9.45 -5.83
N LYS A 19 -20.87 8.32 -5.17
CA LYS A 19 -20.87 8.22 -3.70
C LYS A 19 -19.45 8.09 -3.12
N VAL A 20 -18.44 7.87 -3.96
CA VAL A 20 -17.05 7.78 -3.52
C VAL A 20 -16.60 9.16 -3.05
N THR A 21 -16.42 9.30 -1.74
CA THR A 21 -15.87 10.51 -1.12
C THR A 21 -14.37 10.55 -1.37
N TRP A 22 -13.97 11.28 -2.41
CA TRP A 22 -12.57 11.48 -2.71
C TRP A 22 -11.88 12.29 -1.59
N PRO A 23 -10.69 11.87 -1.16
CA PRO A 23 -9.96 12.55 -0.12
C PRO A 23 -9.54 13.96 -0.56
N THR A 24 -9.55 14.89 0.38
CA THR A 24 -9.03 16.24 0.14
C THR A 24 -7.50 16.23 -0.03
N ARG A 25 -6.94 17.23 -0.71
CA ARG A 25 -5.47 17.33 -0.94
C ARG A 25 -4.66 17.20 0.35
N GLY A 26 -5.15 17.74 1.47
CA GLY A 26 -4.50 17.62 2.77
C GLY A 26 -4.52 16.20 3.35
N GLN A 27 -5.60 15.44 3.13
CA GLN A 27 -5.67 14.03 3.54
C GLN A 27 -4.70 13.16 2.73
N VAL A 28 -4.61 13.39 1.42
CA VAL A 28 -3.67 12.67 0.55
C VAL A 28 -2.24 12.84 1.04
N ILE A 29 -1.82 14.08 1.32
CA ILE A 29 -0.46 14.37 1.81
C ILE A 29 -0.19 13.66 3.15
N LYS A 30 -1.13 13.75 4.11
CA LYS A 30 -0.98 13.09 5.41
C LYS A 30 -0.85 11.57 5.28
N LEU A 31 -1.70 10.95 4.47
CA LEU A 31 -1.66 9.51 4.24
C LEU A 31 -0.36 9.08 3.57
N THR A 32 0.12 9.82 2.56
CA THR A 32 1.40 9.54 1.90
C THR A 32 2.59 9.64 2.87
N ILE A 33 2.62 10.65 3.75
CA ILE A 33 3.68 10.80 4.76
C ILE A 33 3.70 9.59 5.70
N ILE A 34 2.53 9.13 6.15
CA ILE A 34 2.41 7.95 7.02
C ILE A 34 2.96 6.71 6.31
N VAL A 35 2.57 6.49 5.05
CA VAL A 35 3.06 5.36 4.26
C VAL A 35 4.58 5.38 4.10
N ILE A 36 5.16 6.55 3.81
CA ILE A 36 6.62 6.72 3.71
C ILE A 36 7.29 6.40 5.05
N ALA A 37 6.76 6.92 6.16
CA ALA A 37 7.32 6.68 7.49
C ALA A 37 7.30 5.20 7.87
N VAL A 38 6.18 4.51 7.65
CA VAL A 38 6.05 3.07 7.94
C VAL A 38 6.96 2.25 7.04
N SER A 39 7.01 2.57 5.74
CA SER A 39 7.88 1.86 4.78
C SER A 39 9.36 2.04 5.14
N ALA A 40 9.78 3.24 5.54
CA ALA A 40 11.14 3.52 5.99
C ALA A 40 11.47 2.76 7.29
N ALA A 41 10.54 2.70 8.24
CA ALA A 41 10.73 1.94 9.48
C ALA A 41 10.89 0.44 9.21
N VAL A 42 10.05 -0.15 8.36
CA VAL A 42 10.14 -1.56 7.97
C VAL A 42 11.45 -1.82 7.22
N SER A 43 11.85 -0.94 6.30
CA SER A 43 13.11 -1.07 5.57
C SER A 43 14.32 -1.02 6.51
N ALA A 44 14.33 -0.10 7.49
CA ALA A 44 15.41 0.00 8.46
C ALA A 44 15.50 -1.25 9.35
N TYR A 45 14.35 -1.79 9.76
CA TYR A 45 14.29 -3.03 10.53
C TYR A 45 14.85 -4.23 9.74
N ALA A 46 14.36 -4.44 8.52
CA ALA A 46 14.83 -5.51 7.65
C ALA A 46 16.34 -5.38 7.37
N PHE A 47 16.79 -4.18 7.00
CA PHE A 47 18.21 -3.90 6.75
C PHE A 47 19.09 -4.17 7.96
N GLY A 48 18.66 -3.77 9.16
CA GLY A 48 19.39 -4.03 10.40
C GLY A 48 19.53 -5.53 10.67
N LEU A 49 18.46 -6.31 10.46
CA LEU A 49 18.50 -7.76 10.59
C LEU A 49 19.41 -8.40 9.53
N ASP A 50 19.33 -7.98 8.28
CA ASP A 50 20.17 -8.50 7.20
C ASP A 50 21.66 -8.32 7.50
N LEU A 51 22.06 -7.15 8.01
CA LEU A 51 23.44 -6.90 8.41
C LEU A 51 23.89 -7.81 9.56
N LEU A 52 23.04 -7.99 10.57
CA LEU A 52 23.31 -8.86 11.71
C LEU A 52 23.48 -10.31 11.27
N PHE A 53 22.58 -10.81 10.41
CA PHE A 53 22.67 -12.16 9.86
C PHE A 53 23.91 -12.33 8.96
N GLN A 54 24.24 -11.35 8.12
CA GLN A 54 25.45 -11.39 7.29
C GLN A 54 26.73 -11.51 8.14
N GLN A 55 26.81 -10.75 9.24
CA GLN A 55 27.95 -10.81 10.15
C GLN A 55 28.03 -12.17 10.87
N LEU A 56 26.90 -12.69 11.36
CA LEU A 56 26.83 -14.01 11.99
C LEU A 56 27.26 -15.13 11.03
N ILE A 57 26.74 -15.13 9.80
CA ILE A 57 27.08 -16.13 8.80
C ILE A 57 28.55 -16.03 8.42
N LYS A 58 29.10 -14.82 8.24
CA LYS A 58 30.54 -14.63 7.97
C LYS A 58 31.39 -15.23 9.08
N ILE A 59 31.06 -14.99 10.35
CA ILE A 59 31.81 -15.55 11.49
C ILE A 59 31.74 -17.08 11.50
N LEU A 60 30.59 -17.65 11.18
CA LEU A 60 30.40 -19.11 11.19
C LEU A 60 31.08 -19.81 10.00
N LEU A 61 31.09 -19.18 8.82
CA LEU A 61 31.55 -19.79 7.55
C LEU A 61 33.03 -19.50 7.24
N VAL A 62 33.62 -18.45 7.82
CA VAL A 62 35.06 -18.14 7.76
C VAL A 62 35.87 -18.88 8.84
N ARG A 63 35.19 -19.48 9.84
CA ARG A 63 35.75 -20.49 10.73
C ARG A 63 35.71 -21.86 10.04
#